data_AF-A0A7R9WXF3-F1
#
_entry.id   AF-A0A7R9WXF3-F1
#
_cell.length_a   1.000
_cell.length_b   1.000
_cell.length_c   1.000
_cell.angle_alpha   90.00
_cell.angle_beta   90.00
_cell.angle_gamma   90.00
#
_symmetry.space_group_name_H-M   'P 1'
#
loop_
_entity.id
_entity.type
_entity.pdbx_description
1 polymer ?
#
loop_
_entity_poly.entity_id
_entity_poly.type
_entity_poly.pdbx_seq_one_letter_code
_entity_poly.pdbx_strand_id
1 'polypeptide(L)'
;LRPLLEKLPGVDWTIHCSKLARQVEQLGIAAAERTTESALLNVLVACKQSDGDATLQSFEAFREHVHAINDEWFQQQHPLVTRQRKRELEQHFHSSSNNNSNNSIALPLSEAFLVLFTDAEREHLTYEHFLEDWQAYCEDHEDAAGVDGAGTGLKEDGPSVVNDTMTFKVAVSFLEAM
;
A
#
# COMPACT_ATOMS: atom_id res chain seq x y z
N LEU A 1 16.05 8.35 6.04
CA LEU A 1 15.69 9.58 5.32
C LEU A 1 16.87 10.50 5.03
N ARG A 2 17.60 11.06 6.02
CA ARG A 2 18.72 11.98 5.75
C ARG A 2 19.80 11.42 4.77
N PRO A 3 20.32 10.19 4.92
CA PRO A 3 21.30 9.63 3.98
C PRO A 3 20.75 9.33 2.58
N LEU A 4 19.42 9.32 2.43
CA LEU A 4 18.75 9.05 1.16
C LEU A 4 18.60 10.35 0.35
N LEU A 5 18.28 11.46 1.02
CA LEU A 5 18.13 12.77 0.39
C LEU A 5 19.46 13.45 0.03
N GLU A 6 20.55 13.09 0.71
CA GLU A 6 21.91 13.60 0.41
C GLU A 6 22.47 13.11 -0.95
N LYS A 7 21.77 12.17 -1.63
CA LYS A 7 22.21 11.59 -2.91
C LYS A 7 21.53 12.17 -4.16
N LEU A 8 20.71 13.23 -4.01
CA LEU A 8 20.05 13.89 -5.14
C LEU A 8 21.07 14.45 -6.14
N PRO A 9 21.11 13.98 -7.41
CA PRO A 9 22.02 14.51 -8.40
C PRO A 9 21.55 15.89 -8.91
N GLY A 10 22.45 16.87 -8.84
CA GLY A 10 22.35 18.11 -9.63
C GLY A 10 21.84 19.37 -8.92
N VAL A 11 21.68 19.38 -7.59
CA VAL A 11 21.28 20.61 -6.87
C VAL A 11 21.89 20.66 -5.46
N ASP A 12 22.49 21.81 -5.12
CA ASP A 12 22.93 22.14 -3.76
C ASP A 12 21.72 22.44 -2.86
N TRP A 13 21.08 21.39 -2.35
CA TRP A 13 20.02 21.52 -1.35
C TRP A 13 20.62 21.61 0.06
N THR A 14 20.15 22.59 0.85
CA THR A 14 20.36 22.53 2.30
C THR A 14 19.16 21.83 2.93
N ILE A 15 19.38 20.63 3.46
CA ILE A 15 18.34 19.87 4.16
C ILE A 15 18.35 20.28 5.63
N HIS A 16 17.30 20.97 6.05
CA HIS A 16 17.09 21.25 7.46
C HIS A 16 16.27 20.13 8.09
N CYS A 17 16.93 19.31 8.91
CA CYS A 17 16.27 18.31 9.73
C CYS A 17 15.81 18.95 11.04
N SER A 18 14.51 18.97 11.27
CA SER A 18 13.94 19.36 12.57
C SER A 18 13.09 18.22 13.13
N LYS A 19 13.16 18.02 14.45
CA LYS A 19 12.26 17.13 15.17
C LYS A 19 11.13 17.99 15.72
N LEU A 20 9.94 17.84 15.16
CA LEU A 20 8.76 18.51 15.66
C LEU A 20 7.99 17.56 16.56
N ALA A 21 7.66 18.02 17.78
CA ALA A 21 6.70 17.31 18.61
C ALA A 21 5.36 17.33 17.87
N ARG A 22 4.78 16.16 17.62
CA ARG A 22 3.44 16.07 17.06
C ARG A 22 2.49 16.71 18.07
N GLN A 23 1.98 17.90 17.77
CA GLN A 23 0.80 18.41 18.46
C GLN A 23 -0.37 17.57 17.97
N VAL A 24 -0.63 16.46 18.65
CA VAL A 24 -1.93 15.79 18.55
C VAL A 24 -2.89 16.77 19.22
N GLU A 25 -3.62 17.55 18.43
CA GLU A 25 -4.81 18.21 18.95
C GLU A 25 -5.71 17.10 19.49
N GLN A 26 -5.75 16.99 20.82
CA GLN A 26 -6.67 16.10 21.51
C GLN A 26 -8.08 16.67 21.28
N LEU A 27 -8.68 16.33 20.14
CA LEU A 27 -10.12 16.44 19.97
C LEU A 27 -10.73 15.44 20.95
N GLY A 28 -11.30 15.99 22.02
CA GLY A 28 -11.45 15.35 23.32
C GLY A 28 -12.13 13.99 23.31
N ILE A 29 -11.49 13.03 23.96
CA ILE A 29 -12.18 11.95 24.67
C ILE A 29 -11.56 11.89 26.06
N ALA A 30 -12.42 12.08 27.06
CA ALA A 30 -12.05 12.28 28.44
C ALA A 30 -11.29 11.09 29.05
N ALA A 31 -10.27 11.43 29.84
CA ALA A 31 -9.81 10.74 31.04
C ALA A 31 -9.56 9.22 30.94
N ALA A 32 -8.38 8.86 30.45
CA ALA A 32 -7.63 7.74 31.01
C ALA A 32 -6.14 8.04 30.88
N GLU A 33 -5.41 7.99 31.99
CA GLU A 33 -3.96 8.18 32.08
C GLU A 33 -3.25 7.28 31.06
N ARG A 34 -2.90 7.85 29.91
CA ARG A 34 -1.97 7.22 28.96
C ARG A 34 -0.79 8.15 28.84
N THR A 35 0.36 7.65 29.24
CA THR A 35 1.69 8.20 28.96
C THR A 35 1.71 8.72 27.53
N THR A 36 1.69 10.05 27.38
CA THR A 36 1.91 10.72 26.10
C THR A 36 3.39 10.57 25.74
N GLU A 37 3.76 9.41 25.21
CA GLU A 37 4.96 9.31 24.40
C GLU A 37 4.72 10.18 23.17
N SER A 38 5.17 11.44 23.26
CA SER A 38 5.14 12.39 22.15
C SER A 38 5.93 11.78 20.99
N ALA A 39 5.22 11.17 20.05
CA ALA A 39 5.81 10.70 18.80
C ALA A 39 6.43 11.92 18.09
N LEU A 40 7.76 11.99 18.08
CA LEU A 40 8.50 13.02 17.37
C LEU A 40 8.38 12.76 15.88
N LEU A 41 7.86 13.73 15.12
CA LEU A 41 7.88 13.70 13.67
C LEU A 41 9.22 14.23 13.18
N ASN A 42 9.85 13.48 12.28
CA ASN A 42 10.99 13.98 11.52
C ASN A 42 10.45 14.84 10.38
N VAL A 43 10.65 16.16 10.46
CA VAL A 43 10.26 17.09 9.40
C VAL A 43 11.51 17.51 8.65
N LEU A 44 11.46 17.33 7.33
CA LEU A 44 12.54 17.64 6.41
C LEU A 44 12.11 18.83 5.58
N VAL A 45 12.78 19.97 5.78
CA VAL A 45 12.56 21.17 4.96
C VAL A 45 13.72 21.26 3.98
N ALA A 46 13.43 21.08 2.70
CA ALA A 46 14.38 21.29 1.63
C ALA A 46 14.28 22.75 1.16
N CYS A 47 15.35 23.51 1.35
CA CYS A 47 15.46 24.88 0.86
C CYS A 47 16.38 24.90 -0.36
N LYS A 48 15.92 25.47 -1.48
CA LYS A 48 16.78 25.74 -2.64
C LYS A 48 17.73 26.89 -2.29
N GLN A 49 19.04 26.68 -2.39
CA GLN A 49 19.96 27.81 -2.35
C GLN A 49 19.81 28.62 -3.64
N SER A 50 19.38 29.87 -3.50
CA SER A 50 19.24 30.81 -4.61
C SER A 50 20.60 31.43 -4.92
N ASP A 51 21.56 30.65 -5.41
CA ASP A 51 22.70 31.23 -6.11
C ASP A 51 22.39 31.19 -7.61
N GLY A 52 22.53 32.35 -8.24
CA GLY A 52 22.02 32.60 -9.59
C GLY A 52 22.58 31.60 -10.58
N ASP A 53 21.71 31.08 -11.45
CA ASP A 53 22.05 30.25 -12.63
C ASP A 53 22.09 28.72 -12.44
N ALA A 54 21.45 28.18 -11.40
CA ALA A 54 21.09 26.76 -11.35
C ALA A 54 19.69 26.53 -11.95
N THR A 55 19.66 25.96 -13.15
CA THR A 55 18.49 25.41 -13.83
C THR A 55 17.54 24.79 -12.80
N LEU A 56 16.35 25.37 -12.66
CA LEU A 56 15.29 24.86 -11.80
C LEU A 56 14.98 23.43 -12.25
N GLN A 57 15.53 22.41 -11.56
CA GLN A 57 14.77 21.18 -11.40
C GLN A 57 13.44 21.61 -10.79
N SER A 58 12.35 21.33 -11.51
CA SER A 58 11.02 21.76 -11.13
C SER A 58 10.71 21.21 -9.73
N PHE A 59 9.86 21.93 -8.99
CA PHE A 59 9.28 21.42 -7.74
C PHE A 59 8.73 19.99 -7.92
N GLU A 60 8.23 19.68 -9.12
CA GLU A 60 7.77 18.36 -9.53
C GLU A 60 8.85 17.28 -9.42
N ALA A 61 10.06 17.52 -9.93
CA ALA A 61 11.16 16.55 -9.86
C ALA A 61 11.58 16.26 -8.40
N PHE A 62 11.51 17.26 -7.52
CA PHE A 62 11.73 17.05 -6.09
C PHE A 62 10.61 16.23 -5.45
N ARG A 63 9.35 16.53 -5.78
CA ARG A 63 8.17 15.80 -5.31
C ARG A 63 8.25 14.32 -5.69
N GLU A 64 8.51 14.04 -6.97
CA GLU A 64 8.70 12.68 -7.49
C GLU A 64 9.82 11.95 -6.77
N HIS A 65 10.94 12.61 -6.50
CA HIS A 65 12.06 12.01 -5.77
C HIS A 65 11.71 11.67 -4.31
N VAL A 66 10.99 12.56 -3.61
CA VAL A 66 10.53 12.29 -2.24
C VAL A 66 9.55 11.11 -2.21
N HIS A 67 8.63 11.03 -3.17
CA HIS A 67 7.75 9.86 -3.32
C HIS A 67 8.57 8.59 -3.52
N ALA A 68 9.49 8.56 -4.50
CA ALA A 68 10.32 7.39 -4.76
C ALA A 68 11.11 6.91 -3.52
N ILE A 69 11.69 7.83 -2.74
CA ILE A 69 12.39 7.49 -1.49
C ILE A 69 11.45 6.95 -0.42
N ASN A 70 10.28 7.58 -0.27
CA ASN A 70 9.30 7.12 0.70
C ASN A 70 8.79 5.73 0.31
N ASP A 71 8.47 5.51 -0.95
CA ASP A 71 8.01 4.23 -1.48
C ASP A 71 9.06 3.15 -1.26
N GLU A 72 10.33 3.41 -1.59
CA GLU A 72 11.43 2.49 -1.31
C GLU A 72 11.54 2.19 0.20
N TRP A 73 11.43 3.23 1.04
CA TRP A 73 11.50 3.07 2.49
C TRP A 73 10.31 2.27 3.04
N PHE A 74 9.09 2.52 2.56
CA PHE A 74 7.88 1.79 2.93
C PHE A 74 7.96 0.34 2.46
N GLN A 75 8.40 0.08 1.24
CA GLN A 75 8.66 -1.27 0.74
C GLN A 75 9.68 -2.02 1.61
N GLN A 76 10.72 -1.33 2.10
CA GLN A 76 11.75 -1.93 2.95
C GLN A 76 11.32 -2.12 4.41
N GLN A 77 10.59 -1.17 4.99
CA GLN A 77 10.32 -1.11 6.44
C GLN A 77 8.90 -1.54 6.82
N HIS A 78 7.94 -1.30 5.94
CA HIS A 78 6.53 -1.65 6.12
C HIS A 78 5.99 -2.31 4.85
N PRO A 79 6.58 -3.42 4.37
CA PRO A 79 5.93 -4.14 3.29
C PRO A 79 4.54 -4.50 3.79
N LEU A 80 3.50 -4.07 3.06
CA LEU A 80 2.10 -4.42 3.33
C LEU A 80 1.94 -5.94 3.51
N VAL A 81 2.92 -6.71 3.03
CA VAL A 81 3.01 -8.16 3.11
C VAL A 81 4.27 -8.65 3.84
N THR A 82 4.46 -8.23 5.10
CA THR A 82 5.52 -8.82 5.97
C THR A 82 5.36 -10.34 6.11
N ARG A 83 6.44 -11.08 6.41
CA ARG A 83 6.37 -12.53 6.70
C ARG A 83 5.41 -12.87 7.85
N GLN A 84 5.28 -11.96 8.82
CA GLN A 84 4.34 -12.14 9.93
C GLN A 84 2.90 -12.00 9.42
N ARG A 85 2.61 -10.93 8.68
CA ARG A 85 1.29 -10.68 8.09
C ARG A 85 0.87 -11.76 7.11
N LYS A 86 1.79 -12.29 6.28
CA LYS A 86 1.51 -13.46 5.41
C LYS A 86 0.99 -14.66 6.21
N ARG A 87 1.62 -14.99 7.33
CA ARG A 87 1.20 -16.12 8.19
C ARG A 87 -0.15 -15.86 8.85
N GLU A 88 -0.40 -14.63 9.29
CA GLU A 88 -1.70 -14.24 9.87
C GLU A 88 -2.80 -14.34 8.83
N LEU A 89 -2.60 -13.77 7.64
CA LEU A 89 -3.53 -13.90 6.52
C LEU A 89 -3.78 -15.37 6.17
N GLU A 90 -2.72 -16.18 6.08
CA GLU A 90 -2.86 -17.62 5.82
C GLU A 90 -3.74 -18.29 6.88
N GLN A 91 -3.51 -18.02 8.17
CA GLN A 91 -4.33 -18.56 9.26
C GLN A 91 -5.79 -18.10 9.17
N HIS A 92 -6.05 -16.84 8.81
CA HIS A 92 -7.40 -16.31 8.67
C HIS A 92 -8.14 -16.98 7.51
N PHE A 93 -7.51 -17.12 6.34
CA PHE A 93 -8.10 -17.84 5.21
C PHE A 93 -8.41 -19.28 5.60
N HIS A 94 -7.48 -19.98 6.27
CA HIS A 94 -7.72 -21.35 6.73
C HIS A 94 -8.82 -21.48 7.79
N SER A 95 -8.94 -20.52 8.70
CA SER A 95 -9.92 -20.55 9.79
C SER A 95 -11.34 -20.25 9.30
N SER A 96 -11.48 -19.37 8.30
CA SER A 96 -12.77 -19.06 7.67
C SER A 96 -13.30 -20.22 6.82
N SER A 97 -12.43 -21.11 6.35
CA SER A 97 -12.80 -22.36 5.66
C SER A 97 -13.22 -23.46 6.64
N ASN A 98 -14.27 -23.20 7.41
CA ASN A 98 -14.62 -24.07 8.52
C ASN A 98 -15.35 -25.38 8.12
N ASN A 99 -15.50 -25.70 6.83
CA ASN A 99 -16.13 -26.97 6.41
C ASN A 99 -15.69 -27.49 5.02
N ASN A 100 -14.78 -28.46 5.04
CA ASN A 100 -14.92 -29.74 4.33
C ASN A 100 -14.68 -29.86 2.80
N SER A 101 -13.64 -29.23 2.22
CA SER A 101 -13.09 -29.78 0.97
C SER A 101 -11.61 -29.44 0.79
N ASN A 102 -10.82 -30.37 0.25
CA ASN A 102 -9.41 -30.19 -0.11
C ASN A 102 -9.20 -29.17 -1.27
N ASN A 103 -10.17 -28.30 -1.54
CA ASN A 103 -10.09 -27.32 -2.61
C ASN A 103 -9.47 -26.03 -2.08
N SER A 104 -8.82 -25.26 -2.97
CA SER A 104 -8.15 -24.02 -2.58
C SER A 104 -9.14 -23.10 -1.87
N ILE A 105 -8.80 -22.71 -0.64
CA ILE A 105 -9.66 -21.90 0.20
C ILE A 105 -9.78 -20.51 -0.41
N ALA A 106 -10.96 -20.21 -0.93
CA ALA A 106 -11.33 -18.91 -1.48
C ALA A 106 -12.35 -18.26 -0.56
N LEU A 107 -12.14 -16.98 -0.24
CA LEU A 107 -13.07 -16.17 0.53
C LEU A 107 -13.85 -15.24 -0.40
N PRO A 108 -15.12 -14.94 -0.11
CA PRO A 108 -15.82 -13.82 -0.75
C PRO A 108 -15.01 -12.53 -0.61
N LEU A 109 -15.02 -11.65 -1.62
CA LEU A 109 -14.23 -10.41 -1.61
C LEU A 109 -14.53 -9.51 -0.40
N SER A 110 -15.78 -9.49 0.07
CA SER A 110 -16.17 -8.75 1.26
C SER A 110 -15.49 -9.28 2.53
N GLU A 111 -15.37 -10.59 2.67
CA GLU A 111 -14.64 -11.22 3.78
C GLU A 111 -13.13 -11.07 3.60
N ALA A 112 -12.63 -11.22 2.37
CA ALA A 112 -11.23 -11.00 2.05
C ALA A 112 -10.80 -9.57 2.43
N PHE A 113 -11.59 -8.55 2.11
CA PHE A 113 -11.33 -7.16 2.49
C PHE A 113 -11.17 -6.99 4.01
N LEU A 114 -12.04 -7.62 4.81
CA LEU A 114 -11.95 -7.57 6.27
C LEU A 114 -10.71 -8.29 6.81
N VAL A 115 -10.22 -9.32 6.11
CA VAL A 115 -9.03 -10.08 6.48
C VAL A 115 -7.75 -9.38 6.03
N LEU A 116 -7.75 -8.80 4.83
CA LEU A 116 -6.60 -8.15 4.21
C LEU A 116 -6.20 -6.88 4.95
N PHE A 117 -7.19 -6.06 5.32
CA PHE A 117 -6.97 -4.74 5.89
C PHE A 117 -7.40 -4.72 7.34
N THR A 118 -6.57 -4.16 8.20
CA THR A 118 -6.85 -3.89 9.61
C THR A 118 -7.94 -2.81 9.77
N ASP A 119 -8.55 -2.73 10.96
CA ASP A 119 -9.56 -1.70 11.25
C ASP A 119 -9.07 -0.29 10.92
N ALA A 120 -7.81 0.02 11.25
CA ALA A 120 -7.19 1.32 10.98
C ALA A 120 -6.96 1.59 9.48
N GLU A 121 -6.59 0.56 8.70
CA GLU A 121 -6.46 0.70 7.24
C GLU A 121 -7.83 0.93 6.59
N ARG A 122 -8.89 0.26 7.08
CA ARG A 122 -10.26 0.40 6.57
C ARG A 122 -10.93 1.73 6.94
N GLU A 123 -10.39 2.49 7.89
CA GLU A 123 -10.83 3.88 8.12
C GLU A 123 -10.48 4.80 6.93
N HIS A 124 -9.47 4.42 6.14
CA HIS A 124 -8.95 5.22 5.03
C HIS A 124 -9.13 4.56 3.66
N LEU A 125 -9.32 3.24 3.61
CA LEU A 125 -9.63 2.48 2.41
C LEU A 125 -11.04 1.89 2.54
N THR A 126 -12.02 2.44 1.79
CA THR A 126 -13.38 1.89 1.79
C THR A 126 -13.46 0.62 0.94
N TYR A 127 -14.51 -0.16 1.13
CA TYR A 127 -14.71 -1.39 0.35
C TYR A 127 -14.85 -1.11 -1.15
N GLU A 128 -15.47 0.01 -1.52
CA GLU A 128 -15.62 0.43 -2.92
C GLU A 128 -14.26 0.72 -3.58
N HIS A 129 -13.36 1.44 -2.90
CA HIS A 129 -12.00 1.68 -3.41
C HIS A 129 -11.22 0.37 -3.54
N PHE A 130 -11.36 -0.54 -2.58
CA PHE A 130 -10.78 -1.88 -2.69
C PHE A 130 -11.28 -2.63 -3.93
N LEU A 131 -12.57 -2.54 -4.28
CA LEU A 131 -13.11 -3.17 -5.47
C LEU A 131 -12.58 -2.55 -6.77
N GLU A 132 -12.39 -1.23 -6.79
CA GLU A 132 -11.73 -0.53 -7.91
C GLU A 132 -10.29 -1.01 -8.11
N ASP A 133 -9.50 -1.07 -7.03
CA ASP A 133 -8.12 -1.57 -7.07
C ASP A 133 -8.07 -3.05 -7.47
N TRP A 134 -8.99 -3.85 -6.95
CA TRP A 134 -9.11 -5.27 -7.27
C TRP A 134 -9.44 -5.47 -8.75
N GLN A 135 -10.36 -4.68 -9.31
CA GLN A 135 -10.69 -4.73 -10.73
C GLN A 135 -9.49 -4.36 -11.60
N ALA A 136 -8.77 -3.28 -11.26
CA ALA A 136 -7.56 -2.88 -11.97
C ALA A 136 -6.48 -3.98 -11.92
N TYR A 137 -6.29 -4.61 -10.75
CA TYR A 137 -5.38 -5.75 -10.62
C TYR A 137 -5.80 -6.93 -11.52
N CYS A 138 -7.10 -7.25 -11.59
CA CYS A 138 -7.59 -8.30 -12.47
C CYS A 138 -7.31 -7.97 -13.94
N GLU A 139 -7.62 -6.75 -14.39
CA GLU A 139 -7.39 -6.31 -15.78
C GLU A 139 -5.91 -6.46 -16.19
N ASP A 140 -4.98 -6.16 -15.28
CA ASP A 140 -3.53 -6.31 -15.53
C ASP A 140 -3.06 -7.78 -15.53
N HIS A 141 -3.81 -8.70 -14.91
CA HIS A 141 -3.42 -10.10 -14.71
C HIS A 141 -4.31 -11.12 -15.46
N GLU A 142 -5.29 -10.65 -16.24
CA GLU A 142 -6.17 -11.48 -17.08
C GLU A 142 -5.38 -12.35 -18.09
N ASP A 143 -4.17 -11.94 -18.46
CA ASP A 143 -3.32 -12.67 -19.41
C ASP A 143 -2.59 -13.90 -18.81
N ALA A 144 -2.48 -14.01 -17.48
CA ALA A 144 -1.69 -15.07 -16.84
C ALA A 144 -2.48 -16.38 -16.59
N ALA A 145 -3.81 -16.33 -16.58
CA ALA A 145 -4.67 -17.49 -16.34
C ALA A 145 -5.07 -18.25 -17.63
N GLY A 146 -4.66 -17.76 -18.81
CA GLY A 146 -5.09 -18.28 -20.12
C GLY A 146 -4.26 -19.41 -20.74
N VAL A 147 -3.20 -19.90 -20.08
CA VAL A 147 -2.34 -20.96 -20.65
C VAL A 147 -2.81 -22.32 -20.12
N ASP A 148 -3.81 -22.89 -20.79
CA ASP A 148 -3.96 -24.35 -21.04
C ASP A 148 -5.23 -24.72 -21.83
N GLY A 149 -6.04 -23.74 -22.27
CA GLY A 149 -7.23 -23.97 -23.10
C GLY A 149 -7.04 -23.56 -24.56
N ALA A 150 -6.56 -24.47 -25.41
CA ALA A 150 -6.59 -24.28 -26.86
C ALA A 150 -8.05 -24.17 -27.35
N GLY A 151 -8.49 -22.96 -27.67
CA GLY A 151 -9.87 -22.71 -28.12
C GLY A 151 -10.01 -21.38 -28.84
N THR A 152 -9.86 -21.40 -30.16
CA THR A 152 -10.25 -20.33 -31.08
C THR A 152 -11.75 -20.06 -30.97
N GLY A 153 -12.18 -18.86 -30.58
CA GLY A 153 -13.59 -18.50 -30.62
C GLY A 153 -13.91 -17.13 -30.05
N LEU A 154 -14.03 -16.14 -30.95
CA LEU A 154 -14.83 -14.90 -30.86
C LEU A 154 -15.10 -14.36 -29.44
N LYS A 155 -14.38 -13.30 -29.06
CA LYS A 155 -14.76 -12.42 -27.94
C LYS A 155 -16.13 -11.81 -28.23
N GLU A 156 -17.19 -12.37 -27.66
CA GLU A 156 -18.43 -11.64 -27.42
C GLU A 156 -18.21 -10.72 -26.22
N ASP A 157 -18.58 -9.44 -26.35
CA ASP A 157 -18.53 -8.40 -25.33
C ASP A 157 -19.52 -8.69 -24.17
N GLY A 158 -19.30 -9.79 -23.46
CA GLY A 158 -19.99 -10.13 -22.23
C GLY A 158 -19.30 -9.47 -21.03
N PRO A 159 -20.05 -9.04 -20.00
CA PRO A 159 -19.45 -8.47 -18.79
C PRO A 159 -18.48 -9.49 -18.18
N SER A 160 -17.21 -9.09 -18.05
CA SER A 160 -16.16 -9.90 -17.41
C SER A 160 -16.69 -10.38 -16.07
N VAL A 161 -16.78 -11.70 -15.90
CA VAL A 161 -17.21 -12.32 -14.64
C VAL A 161 -16.07 -12.08 -13.66
N VAL A 162 -16.12 -10.94 -12.97
CA VAL A 162 -15.24 -10.65 -11.85
C VAL A 162 -15.43 -11.80 -10.87
N ASN A 163 -14.37 -12.56 -10.61
CA ASN A 163 -14.43 -13.61 -9.61
C ASN A 163 -14.68 -12.93 -8.26
N ASP A 164 -15.89 -13.08 -7.71
CA ASP A 164 -16.31 -12.54 -6.41
C ASP A 164 -15.60 -13.20 -5.21
N THR A 165 -14.56 -13.98 -5.47
CA THR A 165 -13.80 -14.69 -4.46
C THR A 165 -12.29 -14.53 -4.67
N MET A 166 -11.56 -14.49 -3.58
CA MET A 166 -10.11 -14.35 -3.55
C MET A 166 -9.50 -15.53 -2.80
N THR A 167 -8.45 -16.14 -3.34
CA THR A 167 -7.66 -17.16 -2.63
C THR A 167 -6.50 -16.51 -1.88
N PHE A 168 -5.93 -17.20 -0.89
CA PHE A 168 -4.76 -16.69 -0.16
C PHE A 168 -3.59 -16.29 -1.09
N LYS A 169 -3.30 -17.09 -2.12
CA LYS A 169 -2.21 -16.80 -3.06
C LYS A 169 -2.48 -15.51 -3.84
N VAL A 170 -3.71 -15.33 -4.30
CA VAL A 170 -4.15 -14.15 -5.03
C VAL A 170 -4.17 -12.92 -4.12
N ALA A 171 -4.66 -13.05 -2.89
CA ALA A 171 -4.60 -12.02 -1.85
C ALA A 171 -3.18 -11.49 -1.61
N VAL A 172 -2.20 -12.40 -1.46
CA VAL A 172 -0.79 -12.02 -1.28
C VAL A 172 -0.25 -11.30 -2.52
N SER A 173 -0.54 -11.82 -3.72
CA SER A 173 -0.07 -11.19 -4.96
C SER A 173 -0.70 -9.82 -5.19
N PHE A 174 -1.97 -9.65 -4.84
CA PHE A 174 -2.69 -8.38 -4.91
C PHE A 174 -2.05 -7.34 -3.97
N LEU A 175 -1.82 -7.69 -2.71
CA LEU A 175 -1.16 -6.79 -1.75
C LEU A 175 0.31 -6.47 -2.09
N GLU A 176 0.97 -7.32 -2.89
CA GLU A 176 2.33 -7.05 -3.39
C GLU A 176 2.32 -6.14 -4.63
N ALA A 177 1.19 -6.03 -5.32
CA ALA A 177 1.02 -5.18 -6.50
C ALA A 177 0.47 -3.78 -6.16
N MET A 178 -0.20 -3.62 -5.01
CA MET A 178 -0.57 -2.33 -4.41
C MET A 178 0.64 -1.57 -3.88
#